data_AF-A0A2V5V9N6-F1
#
_entry.id   AF-A0A2V5V9N6-F1
#
_cell.length_a   1.000
_cell.length_b   1.000
_cell.length_c   1.000
_cell.angle_alpha   90.00
_cell.angle_beta   90.00
_cell.angle_gamma   90.00
#
_symmetry.space_group_name_H-M   'P 1'
#
loop_
_entity.id
_entity.type
_entity.pdbx_description
1 polymer ?
#
loop_
_entity_poly.entity_id
_entity_poly.type
_entity_poly.pdbx_seq_one_letter_code
_entity_poly.pdbx_strand_id
1 'polypeptide(L)'
;MGQSVFVGAGQQLTFDPIANRLEDPVDVDLNKVLTSPLIKDFRRLPSAHLIDQTLQNQRRSVGVSGNDALMRAVTVAGANSVQTATPDQFLRALDSLFVRSTPSQVCDYVSAAVRARPDLAPQIVVAALTVSRISRTDVKDFKQPASKELSCEAADCIIRAAIAAHPSAAREIADAAIAAAPLLRDCLVAAASRPCPVANAFVEPRIINTINPSNEVPVSPEQPPSSGL
;
A
#
# COMPACT_ATOMS: atom_id res chain seq x y z
N MET A 1 -26.16 -44.80 4.28
CA MET A 1 -26.65 -44.35 5.60
C MET A 1 -25.56 -43.46 6.18
N GLY A 2 -25.77 -42.14 6.23
CA GLY A 2 -24.83 -41.24 6.91
C GLY A 2 -25.17 -41.21 8.41
N GLN A 3 -24.18 -41.43 9.27
CA GLN A 3 -24.34 -41.16 10.70
C GLN A 3 -24.08 -39.67 10.95
N SER A 4 -24.92 -39.04 11.77
CA SER A 4 -24.71 -37.69 12.29
C SER A 4 -24.72 -37.74 13.82
N VAL A 5 -23.87 -36.95 14.45
CA VAL A 5 -23.75 -36.82 15.91
C VAL A 5 -23.78 -35.33 16.24
N PHE A 6 -24.56 -34.94 17.26
CA PHE A 6 -24.66 -33.56 17.71
C PHE A 6 -23.48 -33.22 18.62
N VAL A 7 -22.78 -32.13 18.35
CA VAL A 7 -21.67 -31.63 19.17
C VAL A 7 -22.07 -30.28 19.77
N GLY A 8 -22.19 -30.21 21.09
CA GLY A 8 -22.52 -28.99 21.81
C GLY A 8 -21.34 -28.03 21.93
N ALA A 9 -21.60 -26.79 22.34
CA ALA A 9 -20.55 -25.83 22.67
C ALA A 9 -19.70 -26.36 23.83
N GLY A 10 -18.37 -26.34 23.69
CA GLY A 10 -17.46 -26.91 24.69
C GLY A 10 -17.25 -28.41 24.57
N GLN A 11 -17.78 -29.06 23.52
CA GLN A 11 -17.54 -30.48 23.23
C GLN A 11 -16.65 -30.65 22.01
N GLN A 12 -15.85 -31.72 22.01
CA GLN A 12 -14.99 -32.13 20.91
C GLN A 12 -15.32 -33.56 20.53
N LEU A 13 -15.32 -33.83 19.22
CA LEU A 13 -15.45 -35.17 18.67
C LEU A 13 -14.19 -35.47 17.84
N THR A 14 -13.54 -36.59 18.12
CA THR A 14 -12.39 -37.06 17.34
C THR A 14 -12.89 -38.09 16.34
N PHE A 15 -12.64 -37.84 15.06
CA PHE A 15 -13.02 -38.77 13.99
C PHE A 15 -11.81 -39.61 13.58
N ASP A 16 -11.91 -40.93 13.70
CA ASP A 16 -10.94 -41.86 13.13
C ASP A 16 -11.43 -42.34 11.74
N PRO A 17 -10.77 -41.91 10.65
CA PRO A 17 -11.16 -42.29 9.29
C PRO A 17 -10.95 -43.78 8.98
N ILE A 18 -10.15 -44.50 9.77
CA ILE A 18 -9.91 -45.94 9.60
C ILE A 18 -11.04 -46.74 10.24
N ALA A 19 -11.51 -46.33 11.41
CA ALA A 19 -12.63 -46.95 12.11
C ALA A 19 -14.01 -46.59 11.51
N ASN A 20 -14.07 -45.52 10.71
CA ASN A 20 -15.28 -45.01 10.02
C ASN A 20 -16.50 -44.90 10.95
N ARG A 21 -16.26 -44.49 12.20
CA ARG A 21 -17.26 -44.33 13.24
C ARG A 21 -17.07 -42.97 13.91
N LEU A 22 -18.18 -42.30 14.17
CA LEU A 22 -18.21 -41.10 15.01
C LEU A 22 -18.37 -41.57 16.46
N GLU A 23 -17.37 -41.31 17.29
CA GLU A 23 -17.44 -41.56 18.75
C GLU A 23 -18.29 -40.50 19.45
N ASP A 24 -18.66 -40.74 20.71
CA ASP A 24 -19.43 -39.77 21.48
C ASP A 24 -18.59 -38.51 21.77
N PRO A 25 -19.17 -37.29 21.67
CA PRO A 25 -18.44 -36.06 21.96
C PRO A 25 -18.00 -36.01 23.43
N VAL A 26 -16.77 -35.55 23.66
CA VAL A 26 -16.18 -35.40 25.00
C VAL A 26 -16.09 -33.91 25.34
N ASP A 27 -16.35 -33.55 26.59
CA ASP A 27 -16.22 -32.16 27.05
C ASP A 27 -14.75 -31.70 26.99
N VAL A 28 -14.55 -30.52 26.42
CA VAL A 28 -13.26 -29.85 26.27
C VAL A 28 -12.92 -29.13 27.55
N ASP A 29 -11.78 -29.48 28.14
CA ASP A 29 -11.20 -28.66 29.21
C ASP A 29 -10.68 -27.34 28.62
N LEU A 30 -11.50 -26.29 28.74
CA LEU A 30 -11.21 -24.95 28.25
C LEU A 30 -9.94 -24.35 28.88
N ASN A 31 -9.59 -24.74 30.10
CA ASN A 31 -8.35 -24.26 30.75
C ASN A 31 -7.11 -24.86 30.09
N LYS A 32 -7.21 -26.10 29.61
CA LYS A 32 -6.13 -26.75 28.84
C LYS A 32 -6.00 -26.19 27.42
N VAL A 33 -7.10 -25.78 26.80
CA VAL A 33 -7.09 -25.17 25.46
C VAL A 33 -6.53 -23.74 25.48
N LEU A 34 -6.86 -22.95 26.49
CA LEU A 34 -6.37 -21.57 26.63
C LEU A 34 -4.89 -21.49 27.03
N THR A 35 -4.37 -22.52 27.70
CA THR A 35 -2.95 -22.65 28.05
C THR A 35 -2.13 -23.37 26.98
N SER A 36 -2.78 -24.02 26.01
CA SER A 36 -2.11 -24.50 24.80
C SER A 36 -1.57 -23.27 24.06
N PRO A 37 -0.27 -23.20 23.75
CA PRO A 37 0.28 -22.06 23.05
C PRO A 37 -0.49 -21.94 21.73
N LEU A 38 -1.31 -20.88 21.60
CA LEU A 38 -1.81 -20.39 20.32
C LEU A 38 -0.68 -20.57 19.32
N ILE A 39 -0.84 -21.46 18.33
CA ILE A 39 0.23 -21.95 17.45
C ILE A 39 1.13 -20.76 17.04
N LYS A 40 2.26 -20.59 17.73
CA LYS A 40 3.18 -19.45 17.48
C LYS A 40 4.09 -19.75 16.30
N ASP A 41 4.23 -21.03 15.97
CA ASP A 41 5.18 -21.54 14.99
C ASP A 41 4.44 -22.18 13.82
N PHE A 42 3.71 -21.37 13.03
CA PHE A 42 3.33 -21.81 11.70
C PHE A 42 4.61 -22.11 10.93
N ARG A 43 4.82 -23.37 10.53
CA ARG A 43 5.92 -23.72 9.61
C ARG A 43 5.82 -22.81 8.40
N ARG A 44 6.96 -22.26 7.99
CA ARG A 44 7.06 -21.41 6.80
C ARG A 44 6.35 -22.09 5.64
N LEU A 45 5.37 -21.40 5.05
CA LEU A 45 4.56 -21.95 3.98
C LEU A 45 5.49 -22.41 2.84
N PRO A 46 5.18 -23.53 2.16
CA PRO A 46 5.92 -23.94 0.96
C PRO A 46 5.99 -22.82 -0.10
N SER A 47 4.97 -21.95 -0.13
CA SER A 47 4.89 -20.77 -1.01
C SER A 47 5.60 -19.53 -0.48
N ALA A 48 6.24 -19.57 0.69
CA ALA A 48 6.84 -18.39 1.29
C ALA A 48 7.88 -17.72 0.37
N HIS A 49 8.64 -18.51 -0.39
CA HIS A 49 9.56 -17.96 -1.39
C HIS A 49 8.83 -17.14 -2.47
N LEU A 50 7.65 -17.59 -2.94
CA LEU A 50 6.86 -16.84 -3.91
C LEU A 50 6.27 -15.57 -3.31
N ILE A 51 5.85 -15.63 -2.04
CA ILE A 51 5.37 -14.45 -1.29
C ILE A 51 6.51 -13.44 -1.16
N ASP A 52 7.70 -13.88 -0.73
CA ASP A 52 8.88 -13.04 -0.58
C ASP A 52 9.31 -12.43 -1.92
N GLN A 53 9.32 -13.23 -2.99
CA GLN A 53 9.62 -12.77 -4.35
C GLN A 53 8.61 -11.72 -4.83
N THR A 54 7.32 -11.94 -4.57
CA THR A 54 6.26 -10.99 -4.91
C THR A 54 6.41 -9.69 -4.12
N LEU A 55 6.71 -9.78 -2.82
CA LEU A 55 6.96 -8.64 -1.95
C LEU A 55 8.19 -7.85 -2.40
N GLN A 56 9.23 -8.55 -2.84
CA GLN A 56 10.47 -7.94 -3.32
C GLN A 56 10.28 -7.27 -4.69
N ASN A 57 9.50 -7.88 -5.58
CA ASN A 57 9.11 -7.27 -6.86
C ASN A 57 8.26 -6.02 -6.63
N GLN A 58 7.28 -6.08 -5.73
CA GLN A 58 6.48 -4.91 -5.33
C GLN A 58 7.34 -3.82 -4.69
N ARG A 59 8.33 -4.16 -3.86
CA ARG A 59 9.26 -3.17 -3.28
C ARG A 59 10.19 -2.55 -4.32
N ARG A 60 10.61 -3.31 -5.33
CA ARG A 60 11.43 -2.81 -6.44
C ARG A 60 10.65 -1.89 -7.37
N SER A 61 9.37 -2.17 -7.61
CA SER A 61 8.51 -1.26 -8.40
C SER A 61 8.06 -0.04 -7.59
N VAL A 62 7.79 -0.16 -6.28
CA VAL A 62 7.13 0.91 -5.51
C VAL A 62 8.08 1.73 -4.62
N GLY A 63 9.30 1.28 -4.31
CA GLY A 63 9.98 1.74 -3.08
C GLY A 63 11.29 2.51 -3.20
N VAL A 64 12.24 2.04 -4.01
CA VAL A 64 13.65 2.46 -3.85
C VAL A 64 14.08 3.47 -4.90
N SER A 65 13.92 3.18 -6.20
CA SER A 65 14.33 4.12 -7.25
C SER A 65 13.50 5.40 -7.28
N GLY A 66 12.19 5.31 -7.00
CA GLY A 66 11.27 6.44 -7.02
C GLY A 66 11.60 7.50 -5.96
N ASN A 67 11.85 7.05 -4.73
CA ASN A 67 12.19 7.94 -3.62
C ASN A 67 13.57 8.57 -3.77
N ASP A 68 14.59 7.83 -4.25
CA ASP A 68 15.94 8.37 -4.42
C ASP A 68 16.01 9.41 -5.56
N ALA A 69 15.28 9.19 -6.65
CA ALA A 69 15.18 10.17 -7.73
C ALA A 69 14.32 11.37 -7.34
N LEU A 70 13.23 11.16 -6.58
CA LEU A 70 12.42 12.25 -5.99
C LEU A 70 13.24 13.11 -5.04
N MET A 71 13.97 12.50 -4.11
CA MET A 71 14.84 13.21 -3.17
C MET A 71 15.91 14.03 -3.90
N ARG A 72 16.54 13.45 -4.93
CA ARG A 72 17.51 14.18 -5.78
C ARG A 72 16.87 15.34 -6.56
N ALA A 73 15.66 15.17 -7.08
CA ALA A 73 14.98 16.25 -7.79
C ALA A 73 14.61 17.39 -6.85
N VAL A 74 14.15 17.06 -5.64
CA VAL A 74 13.78 18.04 -4.60
C VAL A 74 15.01 18.80 -4.10
N THR A 75 16.16 18.15 -3.94
CA THR A 75 17.40 18.84 -3.58
C THR A 75 17.90 19.76 -4.71
N VAL A 76 17.78 19.35 -5.97
CA VAL A 76 18.08 20.22 -7.13
C VAL A 76 17.12 21.43 -7.19
N ALA A 77 15.86 21.26 -6.76
CA ALA A 77 14.89 22.35 -6.66
C ALA A 77 15.12 23.27 -5.43
N GLY A 78 16.16 22.99 -4.62
CA GLY A 78 16.61 23.85 -3.52
C GLY A 78 16.03 23.52 -2.15
N ALA A 79 15.43 22.34 -1.97
CA ALA A 79 14.90 21.90 -0.67
C ALA A 79 15.80 20.85 0.01
N ASN A 80 15.88 20.90 1.33
CA ASN A 80 16.75 20.01 2.12
C ASN A 80 16.21 18.58 2.23
N SER A 81 14.89 18.41 2.11
CA SER A 81 14.21 17.11 2.14
C SER A 81 12.84 17.20 1.45
N VAL A 82 12.27 16.04 1.14
CA VAL A 82 10.92 15.95 0.53
C VAL A 82 9.83 16.50 1.46
N GLN A 83 9.97 16.24 2.76
CA GLN A 83 9.01 16.64 3.79
C GLN A 83 9.04 18.15 4.04
N THR A 84 10.22 18.78 3.96
CA THR A 84 10.40 20.20 4.26
C THR A 84 10.34 21.10 3.03
N ALA A 85 10.23 20.53 1.83
CA ALA A 85 10.10 21.31 0.59
C ALA A 85 8.81 22.13 0.61
N THR A 86 8.84 23.37 0.11
CA THR A 86 7.58 24.09 -0.13
C THR A 86 6.77 23.38 -1.22
N PRO A 87 5.43 23.52 -1.25
CA PRO A 87 4.61 22.90 -2.29
C PRO A 87 5.11 23.19 -3.71
N ASP A 88 5.48 24.44 -3.99
CA ASP A 88 6.00 24.83 -5.31
C ASP A 88 7.35 24.19 -5.65
N GLN A 89 8.27 24.10 -4.69
CA GLN A 89 9.56 23.43 -4.89
C GLN A 89 9.37 21.94 -5.17
N PHE A 90 8.48 21.30 -4.40
CA PHE A 90 8.17 19.89 -4.54
C PHE A 90 7.52 19.59 -5.90
N LEU A 91 6.48 20.34 -6.28
CA LEU A 91 5.78 20.12 -7.54
C LEU A 91 6.68 20.40 -8.74
N ARG A 92 7.52 21.46 -8.69
CA ARG A 92 8.50 21.74 -9.75
C ARG A 92 9.53 20.62 -9.91
N ALA A 93 10.02 20.08 -8.79
CA ALA A 93 10.92 18.93 -8.81
C ALA A 93 10.24 17.71 -9.44
N LEU A 94 9.00 17.44 -9.04
CA LEU A 94 8.22 16.30 -9.52
C LEU A 94 7.87 16.42 -11.01
N ASP A 95 7.48 17.60 -11.49
CA ASP A 95 7.25 17.89 -12.92
C ASP A 95 8.50 17.59 -13.76
N SER A 96 9.67 17.99 -13.27
CA SER A 96 10.93 17.72 -13.96
C SER A 96 11.23 16.22 -14.10
N LEU A 97 10.79 15.40 -13.14
CA LEU A 97 10.88 13.95 -13.19
C LEU A 97 9.89 13.38 -14.20
N PHE A 98 8.63 13.81 -14.16
CA PHE A 98 7.60 13.32 -15.09
C PHE A 98 7.98 13.54 -16.55
N VAL A 99 8.55 14.70 -16.90
CA VAL A 99 8.97 15.04 -18.28
C VAL A 99 10.02 14.07 -18.83
N ARG A 100 10.80 13.41 -17.96
CA ARG A 100 11.90 12.51 -18.33
C ARG A 100 11.57 11.03 -18.15
N SER A 101 10.37 10.74 -17.67
CA SER A 101 9.96 9.40 -17.24
C SER A 101 9.10 8.69 -18.27
N THR A 102 9.14 7.36 -18.28
CA THR A 102 8.18 6.54 -19.02
C THR A 102 6.82 6.53 -18.31
N PRO A 103 5.71 6.19 -18.99
CA PRO A 103 4.38 6.12 -18.36
C PRO A 103 4.34 5.22 -17.11
N SER A 104 5.03 4.09 -17.12
CA SER A 104 5.14 3.20 -15.95
C SER A 104 5.87 3.86 -14.77
N GLN A 105 6.97 4.57 -15.05
CA GLN A 105 7.74 5.29 -14.03
C GLN A 105 6.95 6.46 -13.43
N VAL A 106 6.09 7.13 -14.22
CA VAL A 106 5.21 8.20 -13.72
C VAL A 106 4.32 7.68 -12.59
N CYS A 107 3.73 6.49 -12.73
CA CYS A 107 2.89 5.91 -11.68
C CYS A 107 3.68 5.59 -10.41
N ASP A 108 4.90 5.05 -10.54
CA ASP A 108 5.77 4.78 -9.41
C ASP A 108 6.12 6.07 -8.66
N TYR A 109 6.47 7.14 -9.39
CA TYR A 109 6.74 8.46 -8.82
C TYR A 109 5.51 9.08 -8.16
N VAL A 110 4.31 8.95 -8.75
CA VAL A 110 3.05 9.42 -8.15
C VAL A 110 2.81 8.71 -6.82
N SER A 111 2.97 7.38 -6.76
CA SER A 111 2.79 6.62 -5.51
C SER A 111 3.77 7.06 -4.42
N ALA A 112 5.04 7.27 -4.77
CA ALA A 112 6.07 7.72 -3.85
C ALA A 112 5.83 9.16 -3.37
N ALA A 113 5.48 10.05 -4.30
CA ALA A 113 5.19 11.46 -4.03
C ALA A 113 3.98 11.62 -3.12
N VAL A 114 2.87 10.92 -3.38
CA VAL A 114 1.65 10.98 -2.55
C VAL A 114 1.90 10.44 -1.15
N ARG A 115 2.72 9.38 -1.00
CA ARG A 115 3.12 8.88 0.32
C ARG A 115 3.98 9.88 1.09
N ALA A 116 4.86 10.59 0.39
CA ALA A 116 5.76 11.56 1.02
C ALA A 116 5.08 12.89 1.35
N ARG A 117 4.10 13.30 0.55
CA ARG A 117 3.33 14.56 0.66
C ARG A 117 1.84 14.31 0.42
N PRO A 118 1.15 13.65 1.37
CA PRO A 118 -0.28 13.37 1.24
C PRO A 118 -1.13 14.65 1.17
N ASP A 119 -0.63 15.76 1.73
CA ASP A 119 -1.24 17.09 1.66
C ASP A 119 -1.36 17.63 0.23
N LEU A 120 -0.52 17.18 -0.70
CA LEU A 120 -0.51 17.62 -2.10
C LEU A 120 -1.09 16.58 -3.05
N ALA A 121 -1.73 15.51 -2.54
CA ALA A 121 -2.15 14.37 -3.35
C ALA A 121 -2.98 14.74 -4.60
N PRO A 122 -3.99 15.65 -4.52
CA PRO A 122 -4.73 16.08 -5.71
C PRO A 122 -3.83 16.80 -6.72
N GLN A 123 -2.91 17.65 -6.27
CA GLN A 123 -2.03 18.45 -7.12
C GLN A 123 -0.98 17.58 -7.83
N ILE A 124 -0.46 16.57 -7.14
CA ILE A 124 0.45 15.56 -7.71
C ILE A 124 -0.21 14.83 -8.89
N VAL A 125 -1.47 14.44 -8.73
CA VAL A 125 -2.24 13.74 -9.76
C VAL A 125 -2.50 14.65 -10.96
N VAL A 126 -2.91 15.90 -10.71
CA VAL A 126 -3.11 16.90 -11.77
C VAL A 126 -1.82 17.14 -12.57
N ALA A 127 -0.68 17.29 -11.88
CA ALA A 127 0.63 17.43 -12.50
C ALA A 127 0.98 16.23 -13.40
N ALA A 128 0.82 15.01 -12.88
CA ALA A 128 1.09 13.77 -13.62
C ALA A 128 0.22 13.63 -14.88
N LEU A 129 -1.09 13.90 -14.78
CA LEU A 129 -2.01 13.86 -15.91
C LEU A 129 -1.67 14.93 -16.96
N THR A 130 -1.26 16.12 -16.52
CA THR A 130 -0.89 17.23 -17.40
C THR A 130 0.38 16.93 -18.19
N VAL A 131 1.43 16.44 -17.54
CA VAL A 131 2.69 16.08 -18.21
C VAL A 131 2.50 14.88 -19.14
N SER A 132 1.67 13.92 -18.74
CA SER A 132 1.45 12.71 -19.54
C SER A 132 0.65 12.97 -20.83
N ARG A 133 -0.07 14.10 -20.94
CA ARG A 133 -0.61 14.59 -22.23
C ARG A 133 0.47 15.07 -23.20
N ILE A 134 1.64 15.44 -22.68
CA ILE A 134 2.74 16.03 -23.46
C ILE A 134 3.71 14.91 -23.95
N SER A 135 3.57 13.68 -23.45
CA SER A 135 4.60 12.63 -23.62
C SER A 135 4.45 11.76 -24.87
N ARG A 136 5.17 12.19 -25.93
CA ARG A 136 6.07 11.45 -26.84
C ARG A 136 5.89 9.93 -27.04
N THR A 137 4.92 9.53 -27.84
CA THR A 137 5.24 8.56 -28.91
C THR A 137 5.68 9.37 -30.14
N ASP A 138 6.55 8.83 -31.00
CA ASP A 138 6.99 9.38 -32.30
C ASP A 138 7.99 10.56 -32.28
N VAL A 139 9.23 10.27 -31.89
CA VAL A 139 10.40 10.93 -32.50
C VAL A 139 10.81 10.11 -33.72
N LYS A 140 9.97 10.15 -34.75
CA LYS A 140 10.24 9.84 -36.16
C LYS A 140 8.93 10.14 -36.89
N ASP A 141 9.02 10.87 -37.98
CA ASP A 141 7.92 11.31 -38.84
C ASP A 141 7.25 12.65 -38.47
N PHE A 142 7.89 13.71 -38.97
CA PHE A 142 7.29 15.02 -39.20
C PHE A 142 6.06 14.90 -40.12
N LYS A 143 4.85 15.08 -39.58
CA LYS A 143 3.73 15.89 -40.13
C LYS A 143 2.42 15.61 -39.39
N GLN A 144 2.08 16.44 -38.40
CA GLN A 144 0.75 16.98 -38.05
C GLN A 144 0.70 17.40 -36.57
N PRO A 145 0.03 18.52 -36.21
CA PRO A 145 -0.21 18.91 -34.83
C PRO A 145 -1.39 18.09 -34.27
N ALA A 146 -1.19 16.79 -34.07
CA ALA A 146 -2.15 16.00 -33.30
C ALA A 146 -1.84 16.22 -31.82
N SER A 147 -2.70 16.95 -31.13
CA SER A 147 -2.79 16.96 -29.67
C SER A 147 -2.87 15.51 -29.18
N LYS A 148 -1.74 14.93 -28.76
CA LYS A 148 -1.63 13.54 -28.35
C LYS A 148 -2.39 13.35 -27.05
N GLU A 149 -3.48 12.60 -27.13
CA GLU A 149 -4.40 12.37 -26.03
C GLU A 149 -3.77 11.43 -25.00
N LEU A 150 -3.94 11.76 -23.72
CA LEU A 150 -3.57 10.87 -22.63
C LEU A 150 -4.39 9.56 -22.75
N SER A 151 -3.73 8.40 -22.74
CA SER A 151 -4.45 7.12 -22.78
C SER A 151 -5.17 6.84 -21.45
N CYS A 152 -6.33 6.17 -21.53
CA CYS A 152 -7.04 5.72 -20.32
C CYS A 152 -6.20 4.77 -19.45
N GLU A 153 -5.30 3.98 -20.05
CA GLU A 153 -4.40 3.10 -19.31
C GLU A 153 -3.40 3.88 -18.46
N ALA A 154 -2.81 4.95 -19.02
CA ALA A 154 -1.90 5.82 -18.27
C ALA A 154 -2.65 6.57 -17.15
N ALA A 155 -3.85 7.06 -17.44
CA ALA A 155 -4.70 7.72 -16.45
C ALA A 155 -5.10 6.78 -15.31
N ASP A 156 -5.54 5.56 -15.62
CA ASP A 156 -5.90 4.53 -14.64
C ASP A 156 -4.72 4.18 -13.72
N CYS A 157 -3.52 4.03 -14.29
CA CYS A 157 -2.30 3.74 -13.54
C CYS A 157 -1.96 4.86 -12.54
N ILE A 158 -2.04 6.13 -12.96
CA ILE A 158 -1.80 7.30 -12.10
C ILE A 158 -2.80 7.35 -10.94
N ILE A 159 -4.10 7.20 -11.24
CA ILE A 159 -5.16 7.30 -10.23
C ILE A 159 -5.05 6.18 -9.21
N ARG A 160 -4.85 4.94 -9.66
CA ARG A 160 -4.68 3.81 -8.74
C ARG A 160 -3.45 3.95 -7.86
N ALA A 161 -2.32 4.40 -8.43
CA ALA A 161 -1.11 4.64 -7.69
C ALA A 161 -1.31 5.68 -6.57
N ALA A 162 -2.01 6.77 -6.87
CA ALA A 162 -2.32 7.82 -5.90
C ALA A 162 -3.30 7.35 -4.81
N ILE A 163 -4.40 6.69 -5.18
CA ILE A 163 -5.40 6.21 -4.22
C ILE A 163 -4.81 5.12 -3.31
N ALA A 164 -3.99 4.21 -3.84
CA ALA A 164 -3.30 3.20 -3.05
C ALA A 164 -2.26 3.80 -2.09
N ALA A 165 -1.76 5.01 -2.39
CA ALA A 165 -0.83 5.75 -1.54
C ALA A 165 -1.56 6.56 -0.45
N HIS A 166 -2.75 7.10 -0.73
CA HIS A 166 -3.53 7.90 0.21
C HIS A 166 -5.05 7.63 0.06
N PRO A 167 -5.55 6.50 0.61
CA PRO A 167 -6.93 6.05 0.37
C PRO A 167 -7.99 6.97 0.98
N SER A 168 -7.66 7.71 2.05
CA SER A 168 -8.53 8.69 2.68
C SER A 168 -8.90 9.86 1.76
N ALA A 169 -8.03 10.26 0.84
CA ALA A 169 -8.30 11.33 -0.13
C ALA A 169 -8.77 10.80 -1.50
N ALA A 170 -9.23 9.56 -1.59
CA ALA A 170 -9.61 8.96 -2.88
C ALA A 170 -10.62 9.80 -3.67
N ARG A 171 -11.59 10.40 -2.96
CA ARG A 171 -12.60 11.27 -3.57
C ARG A 171 -12.00 12.56 -4.11
N GLU A 172 -11.18 13.24 -3.32
CA GLU A 172 -10.53 14.50 -3.73
C GLU A 172 -9.57 14.29 -4.91
N ILE A 173 -8.83 13.17 -4.89
CA ILE A 173 -7.96 12.74 -5.98
C ILE A 173 -8.77 12.51 -7.27
N ALA A 174 -9.89 11.80 -7.18
CA ALA A 174 -10.75 11.51 -8.33
C ALA A 174 -11.38 12.79 -8.89
N ASP A 175 -11.90 13.66 -8.03
CA ASP A 175 -12.53 14.93 -8.43
C ASP A 175 -11.50 15.86 -9.12
N ALA A 176 -10.30 15.99 -8.55
CA ALA A 176 -9.21 16.77 -9.16
C ALA A 176 -8.76 16.20 -10.51
N ALA A 177 -8.70 14.87 -10.62
CA ALA A 177 -8.37 14.21 -11.88
C ALA A 177 -9.41 14.44 -12.96
N ILE A 178 -10.70 14.36 -12.63
CA ILE A 178 -11.80 14.62 -13.56
C ILE A 178 -11.77 16.09 -14.01
N ALA A 179 -11.51 17.02 -13.09
CA ALA A 179 -11.36 18.43 -13.42
C ALA A 179 -10.17 18.68 -14.37
N ALA A 180 -9.04 18.00 -14.15
CA ALA A 180 -7.87 18.12 -15.02
C ALA A 180 -8.06 17.42 -16.38
N ALA A 181 -8.79 16.29 -16.41
CA ALA A 181 -9.00 15.46 -17.59
C ALA A 181 -10.46 15.05 -17.81
N PRO A 182 -11.33 16.01 -18.17
CA PRO A 182 -12.77 15.75 -18.34
C PRO A 182 -13.07 14.77 -19.49
N LEU A 183 -12.21 14.73 -20.52
CA LEU A 183 -12.35 13.81 -21.65
C LEU A 183 -12.18 12.34 -21.27
N LEU A 184 -11.58 12.05 -20.10
CA LEU A 184 -11.32 10.69 -19.61
C LEU A 184 -12.19 10.33 -18.40
N ARG A 185 -13.27 11.08 -18.18
CA ARG A 185 -14.12 10.98 -16.99
C ARG A 185 -14.54 9.55 -16.69
N ASP A 186 -15.00 8.80 -17.69
CA ASP A 186 -15.47 7.43 -17.49
C ASP A 186 -14.34 6.49 -17.04
N CYS A 187 -13.14 6.65 -17.62
CA CYS A 187 -11.95 5.89 -17.22
C CYS A 187 -11.48 6.25 -15.81
N LEU A 188 -11.49 7.54 -15.46
CA LEU A 188 -11.09 8.01 -14.13
C LEU A 188 -12.06 7.54 -13.03
N VAL A 189 -13.36 7.60 -13.31
CA VAL A 189 -14.41 7.09 -12.40
C VAL A 189 -14.26 5.57 -12.23
N ALA A 190 -14.02 4.84 -13.32
CA ALA A 190 -13.78 3.40 -13.27
C ALA A 190 -12.48 3.03 -12.52
N ALA A 191 -11.45 3.87 -12.58
CA ALA A 191 -10.20 3.67 -11.84
C ALA A 191 -10.39 3.91 -10.34
N ALA A 192 -11.11 4.98 -9.98
CA ALA A 192 -11.33 5.39 -8.59
C ALA A 192 -12.36 4.52 -7.83
N SER A 193 -13.31 3.90 -8.54
CA SER A 193 -14.36 3.07 -7.95
C SER A 193 -13.94 1.63 -7.65
N ARG A 194 -12.73 1.22 -8.06
CA ARG A 194 -12.23 -0.13 -7.75
C ARG A 194 -11.94 -0.24 -6.26
N PRO A 195 -12.35 -1.33 -5.60
CA PRO A 195 -12.04 -1.52 -4.19
C PRO A 195 -10.53 -1.53 -4.02
N CYS A 196 -10.03 -0.63 -3.16
CA CYS A 196 -8.64 -0.69 -2.72
C CYS A 196 -8.41 -2.10 -2.15
N PRO A 197 -7.28 -2.76 -2.43
CA PRO A 197 -6.92 -3.94 -1.65
C PRO A 197 -6.87 -3.48 -0.20
N VAL A 198 -7.78 -4.01 0.62
CA VAL A 198 -7.90 -3.64 2.03
C VAL A 198 -6.51 -3.86 2.62
N ALA A 199 -5.82 -2.78 2.98
CA ALA A 199 -4.61 -2.89 3.78
C ALA A 199 -5.07 -3.63 5.03
N ASN A 200 -4.53 -4.83 5.27
CA ASN A 200 -4.86 -5.61 6.45
C ASN A 200 -4.78 -4.68 7.67
N ALA A 201 -5.89 -4.50 8.38
CA ALA A 201 -6.00 -3.59 9.52
C ALA A 201 -5.02 -3.94 10.67
N PHE A 202 -4.31 -5.07 10.56
CA PHE A 202 -3.29 -5.56 11.47
C PHE A 202 -1.85 -5.21 11.07
N VAL A 203 -1.63 -4.52 9.94
CA VAL A 203 -0.31 -3.99 9.60
C VAL A 203 -0.25 -2.56 10.12
N GLU A 204 0.40 -2.37 11.27
CA GLU A 204 0.68 -1.03 11.77
C GLU A 204 1.39 -0.20 10.69
N PRO A 205 0.98 1.06 10.46
CA PRO A 205 1.75 1.96 9.62
C PRO A 205 3.17 2.04 10.19
N ARG A 206 4.18 1.78 9.36
CA ARG A 206 5.58 2.00 9.73
C ARG A 206 5.79 3.49 9.92
N ILE A 207 5.52 3.98 11.12
CA ILE A 207 6.00 5.28 11.57
C ILE A 207 7.51 5.08 11.77
N ILE A 208 8.32 5.64 10.86
CA ILE A 208 9.77 5.75 11.07
C ILE A 208 9.97 6.85 12.11
N ASN A 209 9.70 6.51 13.38
CA ASN A 209 10.21 7.33 14.47
C ASN A 209 11.72 7.10 14.51
N THR A 210 12.48 8.18 14.39
CA THR A 210 13.92 8.19 14.69
C THR A 210 14.09 7.68 16.12
N ILE A 211 14.52 6.43 16.28
CA ILE A 211 14.92 5.88 17.56
C ILE A 211 16.10 6.71 18.02
N ASN A 212 15.88 7.54 19.06
CA ASN A 212 16.94 8.26 19.72
C ASN A 212 17.52 7.28 20.77
N PRO A 213 18.75 6.74 20.58
CA PRO A 213 19.29 5.67 21.41
C PRO A 213 19.55 6.08 22.87
N SER A 214 19.34 7.33 23.24
CA SER A 214 19.60 7.85 24.59
C SER A 214 18.45 7.65 25.60
N ASN A 215 17.31 7.08 25.20
CA ASN A 215 16.13 6.92 26.07
C ASN A 215 15.83 5.49 26.53
N GLU A 216 16.72 4.52 26.29
CA GLU A 216 16.52 3.17 26.82
C GLU A 216 16.91 3.11 28.31
N VAL A 217 15.92 3.28 29.18
CA VAL A 217 16.03 2.90 30.59
C VAL A 217 15.85 1.38 30.69
N PRO A 218 16.80 0.63 31.25
CA PRO A 218 16.67 -0.82 31.37
C PRO A 218 15.61 -1.15 32.43
N VAL A 219 14.43 -1.61 31.98
CA VAL A 219 13.40 -2.16 32.87
C VAL A 219 13.80 -3.57 33.30
N SER A 220 14.24 -3.69 34.55
CA SER A 220 14.55 -4.96 35.21
C SER A 220 13.25 -5.64 35.68
N PRO A 221 13.04 -6.94 35.41
CA PRO A 221 11.76 -7.61 35.64
C PRO A 221 11.67 -8.24 37.04
N GLU A 222 11.51 -7.46 38.11
CA GLU A 222 10.92 -7.95 39.37
C GLU A 222 10.66 -6.81 40.36
N GLN A 223 9.42 -6.30 40.42
CA GLN A 223 8.89 -5.69 41.64
C GLN A 223 7.35 -5.69 41.63
N PRO A 224 6.67 -6.21 42.67
CA PRO A 224 5.22 -6.18 42.76
C PRO A 224 4.70 -4.77 43.10
N PRO A 225 3.45 -4.44 42.75
CA PRO A 225 2.90 -3.10 42.94
C PRO A 225 2.72 -2.78 44.43
N SER A 226 3.29 -1.66 44.86
CA SER A 226 3.01 -1.05 46.16
C SER A 226 1.57 -0.53 46.18
N SER A 227 0.76 -1.05 47.09
CA SER A 227 -0.58 -0.53 47.38
C SER A 227 -0.51 0.82 48.12
N GLY A 228 -1.24 1.80 47.61
CA GLY A 228 -1.66 3.03 48.30
C GLY A 228 -2.82 3.59 47.48
N LEU A 229 -3.98 3.93 48.02
CA LEU A 229 -4.40 4.32 49.38
C LEU A 229 -5.61 3.50 49.85
#